data_AF-B7P9E1-F1
#
_entry.id   AF-B7P9E1-F1
#
_cell.length_a   1.000
_cell.length_b   1.000
_cell.length_c   1.000
_cell.angle_alpha   90.00
_cell.angle_beta   90.00
_cell.angle_gamma   90.00
#
_symmetry.space_group_name_H-M   'P 1'
#
loop_
_entity.id
_entity.type
_entity.pdbx_description
1 polymer ?
#
loop_
_entity_poly.entity_id
_entity_poly.type
_entity_poly.pdbx_seq_one_letter_code
_entity_poly.pdbx_strand_id
1 'polypeptide(L)'
;AGKGYDALSGHNGSEFTVKKYMGKSDQDTCFRETLTGGWWFKRCNEANLNGRKLTLLLPTTKPRGITWNIQGDIKAYDYTYEKVEMKIRDADFGFCTGFSKS
;
A
#
# COMPACT_ATOMS: atom_id res chain seq x y z
N ALA A 1 -13.53 11.33 -4.26
CA ALA A 1 -12.80 10.13 -3.83
C ALA A 1 -13.59 8.89 -4.27
N GLY A 2 -12.97 7.98 -5.01
CA GLY A 2 -13.60 6.69 -5.31
C GLY A 2 -13.60 5.83 -4.06
N LYS A 3 -14.77 5.60 -3.46
CA LYS A 3 -14.90 4.94 -2.14
C LYS A 3 -14.24 3.56 -2.06
N GLY A 4 -14.08 2.87 -3.20
CA GLY A 4 -13.48 1.53 -3.26
C GLY A 4 -11.96 1.48 -3.44
N TYR A 5 -11.27 2.61 -3.59
CA TYR A 5 -9.82 2.64 -3.87
C TYR A 5 -9.00 3.25 -2.74
N ASP A 6 -9.59 3.48 -1.57
CA ASP A 6 -8.88 4.08 -0.43
C ASP A 6 -8.25 3.00 0.47
N ALA A 7 -7.19 2.36 -0.03
CA ALA A 7 -6.43 1.37 0.73
C ALA A 7 -5.47 1.98 1.78
N LEU A 8 -5.30 3.31 1.77
CA LEU A 8 -4.32 3.99 2.64
C LEU A 8 -4.95 4.51 3.93
N SER A 9 -6.23 4.89 3.92
CA SER A 9 -6.94 5.38 5.12
C SER A 9 -6.83 4.44 6.32
N GLY A 10 -6.88 3.13 6.08
CA GLY A 10 -6.73 2.11 7.12
C GLY A 10 -5.42 2.25 7.91
N HIS A 11 -4.36 2.75 7.29
CA HIS A 11 -3.03 2.91 7.87
C HIS A 11 -2.85 4.19 8.69
N ASN A 12 -3.82 5.12 8.67
CA ASN A 12 -3.73 6.38 9.40
C ASN A 12 -3.49 6.15 10.90
N GLY A 13 -2.55 6.92 11.48
CA GLY A 13 -2.13 6.81 12.87
C GLY A 13 -1.29 5.57 13.20
N SER A 14 -0.96 4.71 12.24
CA SER A 14 -0.06 3.58 12.47
C SER A 14 1.40 4.06 12.46
N GLU A 15 2.25 3.47 13.29
CA GLU A 15 3.68 3.78 13.30
C GLU A 15 4.39 3.20 12.08
N PHE A 16 5.42 3.91 11.61
CA PHE A 16 6.28 3.38 10.57
C PHE A 16 7.17 2.27 11.14
N THR A 17 7.07 1.07 10.57
CA THR A 17 7.90 -0.07 10.97
C THR A 17 8.50 -0.75 9.75
N VAL A 18 9.59 -1.50 9.95
CA VAL A 18 10.27 -2.24 8.89
C VAL A 18 10.05 -3.73 9.09
N LYS A 19 9.64 -4.42 8.01
CA LYS A 19 9.48 -5.88 7.99
C LYS A 19 10.41 -6.51 6.96
N LYS A 20 10.98 -7.66 7.31
CA LYS A 20 11.81 -8.50 6.44
C LYS A 20 11.08 -9.81 6.18
N TYR A 21 11.20 -10.32 4.95
CA TYR A 21 10.65 -11.64 4.63
C TYR A 21 11.33 -12.72 5.47
N MET A 22 10.54 -13.48 6.22
CA MET A 22 11.05 -14.49 7.15
C MET A 22 11.15 -15.89 6.54
N GLY A 23 10.95 -16.04 5.22
CA GLY A 23 10.98 -17.37 4.58
C GLY A 23 9.76 -18.25 4.89
N LYS A 24 8.78 -17.72 5.63
CA LYS A 24 7.59 -18.45 6.06
C LYS A 24 6.45 -18.23 5.07
N SER A 25 5.65 -19.27 4.83
CA SER A 25 4.30 -19.09 4.31
C SER A 25 3.47 -18.38 5.36
N ASP A 26 2.57 -17.49 4.92
CA ASP A 26 1.66 -16.90 5.88
C ASP A 26 0.70 -17.97 6.42
N GLN A 27 0.45 -17.90 7.73
CA GLN A 27 -0.47 -18.81 8.42
C GLN A 27 -1.78 -18.09 8.82
N ASP A 28 -1.92 -16.80 8.53
CA ASP A 28 -3.07 -15.96 8.84
C ASP A 28 -3.81 -15.57 7.55
N THR A 29 -5.01 -15.01 7.67
CA THR A 29 -5.75 -14.46 6.52
C THR A 29 -5.23 -13.07 6.10
N CYS A 30 -4.31 -12.49 6.87
CA CYS A 30 -3.86 -11.12 6.72
C CYS A 30 -2.39 -10.97 6.32
N PHE A 31 -1.73 -12.07 5.96
CA PHE A 31 -0.46 -12.07 5.23
C PHE A 31 0.71 -11.44 5.99
N ARG A 32 0.62 -11.38 7.32
CA ARG A 32 1.50 -10.61 8.22
C ARG A 32 2.96 -11.06 8.14
N GLU A 33 3.21 -12.36 7.99
CA GLU A 33 4.55 -12.94 7.98
C GLU A 33 5.27 -12.77 6.62
N THR A 34 4.53 -12.39 5.60
CA THR A 34 5.06 -12.23 4.23
C THR A 34 5.30 -10.77 3.84
N LEU A 35 4.92 -9.81 4.69
CA LEU A 35 5.12 -8.38 4.45
C LEU A 35 6.61 -8.01 4.47
N THR A 36 7.00 -7.11 3.57
CA THR A 36 8.37 -6.63 3.42
C THR A 36 8.42 -5.12 3.27
N GLY A 37 9.59 -4.54 3.53
CA GLY A 37 9.84 -3.12 3.36
C GLY A 37 9.46 -2.31 4.59
N GLY A 38 9.58 -0.98 4.48
CA GLY A 38 9.12 -0.05 5.49
C GLY A 38 7.76 0.51 5.15
N TRP A 39 6.80 0.42 6.06
CA TRP A 39 5.44 0.92 5.85
C TRP A 39 4.77 1.24 7.19
N TRP A 40 3.67 1.99 7.14
CA TRP A 40 2.77 2.18 8.28
C TRP A 40 1.90 0.93 8.46
N PHE A 41 2.51 -0.20 8.81
CA PHE A 41 1.85 -1.50 8.83
C PHE A 41 0.68 -1.57 9.83
N LYS A 42 -0.43 -2.20 9.42
CA LYS A 42 -1.59 -2.50 10.26
C LYS A 42 -2.14 -3.90 9.98
N ARG A 43 -2.81 -4.52 10.94
CA ARG A 43 -3.57 -5.76 10.71
C ARG A 43 -5.01 -5.39 10.33
N CYS A 44 -5.53 -5.72 9.16
CA CYS A 44 -4.88 -6.35 8.00
C CYS A 44 -4.26 -5.29 7.08
N ASN A 45 -3.20 -5.64 6.36
CA ASN A 45 -2.41 -4.66 5.63
C ASN A 45 -2.98 -4.43 4.22
N GLU A 46 -3.67 -3.30 4.02
CA GLU A 46 -4.44 -3.03 2.80
C GLU A 46 -3.62 -2.35 1.70
N ALA A 47 -2.61 -1.56 2.07
CA ALA A 47 -1.64 -0.99 1.14
C ALA A 47 -0.21 -1.30 1.60
N ASN A 48 0.69 -1.50 0.65
CA ASN A 48 2.14 -1.49 0.89
C ASN A 48 2.85 -1.24 -0.45
N LEU A 49 3.10 0.03 -0.77
CA LEU A 49 3.81 0.39 -1.99
C LEU A 49 5.33 0.09 -1.91
N ASN A 50 5.84 -0.10 -0.70
CA ASN A 50 7.23 -0.49 -0.42
C ASN A 50 7.39 -2.01 -0.30
N GLY A 51 6.35 -2.78 -0.67
CA GLY A 51 6.43 -4.23 -0.78
C GLY A 51 7.43 -4.64 -1.86
N ARG A 52 7.97 -5.86 -1.73
CA ARG A 52 8.89 -6.40 -2.74
C ARG A 52 8.24 -6.44 -4.12
N LYS A 53 8.98 -6.09 -5.16
CA LYS A 53 8.49 -6.20 -6.54
C LYS A 53 8.43 -7.68 -6.93
N LEU A 54 7.22 -8.17 -7.22
CA LEU A 54 7.02 -9.53 -7.71
C LEU A 54 6.97 -9.49 -9.23
N THR A 55 7.83 -10.27 -9.88
CA THR A 55 7.81 -10.48 -11.34
C THR A 55 7.01 -11.71 -11.74
N LEU A 56 6.80 -12.67 -10.81
CA LEU A 56 6.03 -13.89 -11.02
C LEU A 56 5.32 -14.28 -9.71
N LEU A 57 4.06 -14.68 -9.81
CA LEU A 57 3.29 -15.24 -8.71
C LEU A 57 3.39 -16.77 -8.73
N LEU A 58 4.14 -17.33 -7.79
CA LEU A 58 4.22 -18.78 -7.62
C LEU A 58 3.10 -19.28 -6.68
N PRO A 59 2.42 -20.39 -7.03
CA PRO A 59 1.23 -20.85 -6.31
C PRO A 59 1.48 -21.26 -4.86
N THR A 60 2.71 -21.65 -4.51
CA THR A 60 3.01 -22.34 -3.24
C THR A 60 3.39 -21.45 -2.08
N THR A 61 3.75 -20.18 -2.31
CA THR A 61 4.24 -19.29 -1.24
C THR A 61 3.53 -17.94 -1.15
N LYS A 62 2.76 -17.54 -2.19
CA LYS A 62 2.07 -16.25 -2.35
C LYS A 62 2.60 -15.11 -1.47
N PRO A 63 3.88 -14.76 -1.61
CA PRO A 63 4.46 -13.77 -0.75
C PRO A 63 3.96 -12.37 -1.16
N ARG A 64 3.63 -11.49 -0.20
CA ARG A 64 3.05 -10.19 -0.53
C ARG A 64 4.04 -9.22 -1.15
N GLY A 65 3.68 -8.73 -2.32
CA GLY A 65 4.43 -7.72 -3.05
C GLY A 65 3.92 -6.32 -2.80
N ILE A 66 4.19 -5.43 -3.75
CA ILE A 66 3.52 -4.14 -3.86
C ILE A 66 2.00 -4.38 -3.85
N THR A 67 1.30 -3.77 -2.89
CA THR A 67 -0.12 -4.03 -2.65
C THR A 67 -0.92 -2.73 -2.59
N TRP A 68 -2.07 -2.72 -3.26
CA TRP A 68 -3.13 -1.74 -3.08
C TRP A 68 -4.48 -2.46 -3.15
N ASN A 69 -5.12 -2.63 -2.01
CA ASN A 69 -6.41 -3.32 -1.92
C ASN A 69 -7.52 -2.50 -2.58
N ILE A 70 -8.46 -3.18 -3.24
CA ILE A 70 -9.66 -2.57 -3.79
C ILE A 70 -10.84 -3.13 -3.01
N GLN A 71 -11.63 -2.26 -2.39
CA GLN A 71 -12.76 -2.69 -1.57
C GLN A 71 -13.75 -3.49 -2.42
N GLY A 72 -14.08 -4.71 -1.97
CA GLY A 72 -14.96 -5.62 -2.70
C GLY A 72 -14.26 -6.47 -3.78
N ASP A 73 -12.96 -6.28 -4.03
CA ASP A 73 -12.16 -7.10 -4.93
C ASP A 73 -10.99 -7.77 -4.20
N ILE A 74 -11.24 -8.97 -3.69
CA ILE A 74 -10.21 -9.77 -3.01
C ILE A 74 -9.02 -10.13 -3.92
N LYS A 75 -9.20 -10.11 -5.25
CA LYS A 75 -8.13 -10.43 -6.21
C LYS A 75 -7.12 -9.29 -6.33
N ALA A 76 -7.44 -8.08 -5.86
CA ALA A 76 -6.53 -6.94 -5.87
C ALA A 76 -5.21 -7.21 -5.14
N TYR A 77 -5.22 -8.14 -4.18
CA TYR A 77 -4.02 -8.59 -3.49
C TYR A 77 -3.04 -9.41 -4.35
N ASP A 78 -3.51 -9.97 -5.45
CA ASP A 78 -2.70 -10.72 -6.42
C ASP A 78 -2.29 -9.82 -7.62
N TYR A 79 -2.65 -8.52 -7.65
CA TYR A 79 -2.24 -7.64 -8.74
C TYR A 79 -0.75 -7.31 -8.66
N THR A 80 -0.10 -7.33 -9.82
CA THR A 80 1.30 -6.93 -9.98
C THR A 80 1.37 -5.50 -10.49
N TYR A 81 2.29 -4.73 -9.90
CA TYR A 81 2.53 -3.33 -10.29
C TYR A 81 3.90 -3.23 -10.93
N GLU A 82 3.94 -2.79 -12.20
CA GLU A 82 5.22 -2.53 -12.88
C GLU A 82 5.94 -1.31 -12.29
N LYS A 83 5.16 -0.29 -11.94
CA LYS A 83 5.62 0.99 -11.39
C LYS A 83 4.59 1.55 -10.43
N VAL A 84 5.06 2.15 -9.34
CA VAL A 84 4.26 2.93 -8.39
C VAL A 84 5.01 4.22 -8.05
N GLU A 85 4.26 5.29 -7.80
CA GLU A 85 4.83 6.58 -7.41
C GLU A 85 3.95 7.19 -6.31
N MET A 86 4.55 7.63 -5.20
CA MET A 86 3.89 8.47 -4.20
C MET A 86 4.36 9.90 -4.39
N LYS A 87 3.41 10.84 -4.53
CA LYS A 87 3.70 12.26 -4.72
C LYS A 87 2.78 13.06 -3.81
N ILE A 88 3.31 14.14 -3.26
CA ILE A 88 2.55 15.09 -2.45
C ILE A 88 2.52 16.44 -3.16
N ARG A 89 1.54 17.26 -2.80
CA ARG A 89 1.40 18.64 -3.25
C ARG A 89 0.69 19.42 -2.15
N ASP A 90 0.94 20.71 -2.08
CA ASP A 90 0.26 21.59 -1.15
C ASP A 90 -1.27 21.52 -1.36
N ALA A 91 -2.00 21.52 -0.25
CA ALA A 91 -3.46 21.42 -0.27
C ALA A 91 -4.13 22.64 -0.94
N ASP A 92 -3.45 23.79 -0.92
CA ASP A 92 -3.86 25.07 -1.51
C ASP A 92 -3.12 25.40 -2.82
N PHE A 93 -2.44 24.43 -3.42
CA PHE A 93 -1.77 24.61 -4.71
C PHE A 93 -2.76 25.09 -5.78
N GLY A 94 -2.51 26.29 -6.33
CA GLY A 94 -3.37 26.95 -7.32
C GLY A 94 -4.43 27.90 -6.73
N PHE A 95 -4.57 27.97 -5.39
CA PHE A 95 -5.45 28.92 -4.71
C PHE A 95 -4.72 30.22 -4.32
N CYS A 96 -3.42 30.15 -4.04
CA CYS A 96 -2.56 31.30 -3.72
C CYS A 96 -2.07 32.10 -4.94
N THR A 97 -2.90 32.31 -5.96
CA THR A 97 -2.72 33.47 -6.86
C THR A 97 -3.23 34.68 -6.10
N GLY A 98 -2.34 35.32 -5.33
CA GLY A 98 -2.69 36.38 -4.38
C GLY A 98 -3.64 37.42 -4.96
N PHE A 99 -4.51 37.97 -4.10
CA PHE A 99 -5.21 39.21 -4.38
C PHE A 99 -4.18 40.21 -4.92
N SER A 100 -4.29 40.58 -6.19
CA SER A 100 -3.74 41.84 -6.66
C SER A 100 -4.32 42.91 -5.76
N LYS A 101 -3.51 43.44 -4.85
CA LYS A 101 -3.84 44.66 -4.13
C LYS A 101 -3.95 45.75 -5.20
N SER A 102 -5.19 46.16 -5.46
CA SER A 102 -5.53 47.45 -6.08
C SER A 102 -4.96 48.60 -5.26
#